data_AF-A0A354X499-F1
#
_entry.id   AF-A0A354X499-F1
#
_cell.length_a   1.000
_cell.length_b   1.000
_cell.length_c   1.000
_cell.angle_alpha   90.00
_cell.angle_beta   90.00
_cell.angle_gamma   90.00
#
_symmetry.space_group_name_H-M   'P 1'
#
loop_
_entity.id
_entity.type
_entity.pdbx_description
1 polymer ?
#
loop_
_entity_poly.entity_id
_entity_poly.type
_entity_poly.pdbx_seq_one_letter_code
_entity_poly.pdbx_strand_id
1 'polypeptide(L)' 'SDSNNLIRLIIKELKLDDKLYRPAGVHGQISRAKNSLITPKMYAANAEILDYDRMSRRPRIFEIY' A
#
# COMPACT_ATOMS: atom_id res chain seq x y z
N SER A 1 3.07 -13.81 -8.64
CA SER A 1 4.17 -13.48 -7.73
C SER A 1 3.67 -13.59 -6.31
N ASP A 2 4.41 -14.25 -5.42
CA ASP A 2 4.03 -14.46 -4.02
C ASP A 2 3.67 -13.16 -3.28
N SER A 3 4.35 -12.06 -3.61
CA SER A 3 4.05 -10.74 -3.04
C SER A 3 2.59 -10.31 -3.26
N ASN A 4 2.02 -10.58 -4.44
CA ASN A 4 0.63 -10.22 -4.73
C ASN A 4 -0.37 -11.09 -3.94
N ASN A 5 -0.01 -12.35 -3.67
CA ASN A 5 -0.83 -13.26 -2.86
C ASN A 5 -0.82 -12.83 -1.40
N LEU A 6 0.34 -12.46 -0.86
CA LEU A 6 0.47 -11.91 0.50
C LEU A 6 -0.33 -10.62 0.64
N ILE A 7 -0.18 -9.68 -0.29
CA ILE A 7 -0.95 -8.44 -0.29
C ILE A 7 -2.47 -8.71 -0.30
N ARG A 8 -2.92 -9.68 -1.12
CA ARG A 8 -4.33 -10.07 -1.17
C ARG A 8 -4.82 -10.67 0.15
N LEU A 9 -3.98 -11.42 0.87
CA LEU A 9 -4.31 -11.95 2.20
C LEU A 9 -4.49 -10.80 3.20
N ILE A 10 -3.51 -9.89 3.26
CA ILE A 10 -3.54 -8.73 4.16
C ILE A 10 -4.78 -7.85 3.90
N ILE A 11 -5.12 -7.59 2.63
CA ILE A 11 -6.32 -6.83 2.25
C ILE A 11 -7.59 -7.47 2.85
N LYS A 12 -7.68 -8.80 2.83
CA LYS A 12 -8.82 -9.53 3.40
C LYS A 12 -8.82 -9.46 4.93
N GLU A 13 -7.67 -9.62 5.57
CA GLU A 13 -7.53 -9.54 7.03
C GLU A 13 -7.93 -8.15 7.56
N LEU A 14 -7.50 -7.09 6.88
CA LEU A 14 -7.82 -5.69 7.22
C LEU A 14 -9.22 -5.26 6.78
N LYS A 15 -9.99 -6.15 6.14
CA LYS A 15 -11.33 -5.90 5.57
C LYS A 15 -11.37 -4.67 4.67
N LEU A 16 -10.35 -4.53 3.82
CA LEU A 16 -10.25 -3.47 2.83
C LEU A 16 -11.05 -3.82 1.56
N ASP A 17 -11.53 -2.79 0.87
CA ASP A 17 -12.21 -2.96 -0.42
C ASP A 17 -11.20 -3.44 -1.49
N ASP A 18 -11.44 -4.61 -2.07
CA ASP A 18 -10.55 -5.26 -3.04
C ASP A 18 -10.53 -4.57 -4.42
N LYS A 19 -11.58 -3.83 -4.76
CA LYS A 19 -11.67 -3.04 -6.00
C LYS A 19 -10.85 -1.77 -5.90
N LEU A 20 -10.81 -1.16 -4.72
CA LEU A 20 -9.96 -0.01 -4.42
C LEU A 20 -8.50 -0.45 -4.21
N TYR A 21 -8.27 -1.45 -3.35
CA TYR A 21 -6.95 -1.95 -3.00
C TYR A 21 -6.54 -3.12 -3.89
N ARG A 22 -6.50 -2.91 -5.21
CA ARG A 22 -6.07 -3.99 -6.13
C ARG A 22 -4.62 -4.40 -5.81
N PRO A 23 -4.31 -5.70 -5.62
CA PRO A 23 -2.99 -6.15 -5.21
C PRO A 23 -1.84 -5.62 -6.07
N ALA A 24 -2.01 -5.60 -7.39
CA ALA A 24 -1.00 -5.07 -8.31
C ALA A 24 -0.73 -3.57 -8.11
N GLY A 25 -1.78 -2.78 -7.79
CA GLY A 25 -1.66 -1.35 -7.53
C GLY A 25 -0.97 -1.05 -6.21
N VAL A 26 -1.33 -1.79 -5.15
CA VAL A 26 -0.68 -1.71 -3.84
C VAL A 26 0.79 -2.11 -3.94
N HIS A 27 1.07 -3.24 -4.61
CA HIS A 27 2.42 -3.71 -4.86
C HIS A 27 3.26 -2.67 -5.63
N GLY A 28 2.68 -2.02 -6.65
CA GLY A 28 3.35 -0.97 -7.41
C GLY A 28 3.75 0.23 -6.53
N GLN A 29 2.85 0.66 -5.64
CA GLN A 29 3.12 1.76 -4.71
C GLN A 29 4.22 1.40 -3.70
N ILE A 30 4.17 0.19 -3.13
CA ILE A 30 5.20 -0.33 -2.22
C ILE A 30 6.55 -0.45 -2.95
N SER A 31 6.56 -0.93 -4.19
CA SER A 31 7.78 -1.05 -5.00
C SER A 31 8.42 0.31 -5.27
N ARG A 32 7.61 1.33 -5.60
CA ARG A 32 8.10 2.72 -5.77
C ARG A 32 8.73 3.24 -4.49
N ALA A 33 8.08 3.05 -3.34
CA ALA A 33 8.62 3.46 -2.05
C ALA A 33 9.96 2.76 -1.74
N LYS A 34 10.05 1.44 -1.96
CA LYS A 34 11.29 0.68 -1.79
C LYS A 34 12.43 1.20 -2.68
N ASN A 35 12.14 1.48 -3.95
CA ASN A 35 13.14 2.02 -4.89
C ASN A 35 13.61 3.43 -4.49
N SER A 36 12.77 4.18 -3.77
CA SER A 36 13.12 5.48 -3.18
C SER A 36 13.70 5.36 -1.76
N LEU A 37 14.09 4.17 -1.31
CA LEU A 37 14.66 3.89 0.02
C LEU A 37 13.75 4.31 1.19
N ILE A 38 12.44 4.34 0.97
CA ILE A 38 11.45 4.63 1.99
C ILE A 38 11.15 3.33 2.75
N THR A 39 11.37 3.31 4.06
CA THR A 39 10.97 2.17 4.91
C THR A 39 9.48 2.25 5.26
N PRO A 40 8.82 1.16 5.73
CA PRO A 40 7.42 1.21 6.17
C PRO A 40 7.14 2.29 7.22
N LYS A 41 8.05 2.45 8.19
CA LYS A 41 7.97 3.50 9.21
C LYS A 41 8.06 4.91 8.61
N MET A 42 8.94 5.11 7.63
CA MET A 42 9.04 6.39 6.91
C MET A 42 7.79 6.63 6.06
N TYR A 43 7.24 5.60 5.42
CA TYR A 43 6.02 5.67 4.63
C TYR A 43 4.84 6.15 5.47
N ALA A 44 4.62 5.53 6.63
CA ALA A 44 3.57 5.90 7.58
C ALA A 44 3.77 7.30 8.20
N ALA A 45 4.97 7.86 8.13
CA ALA A 45 5.28 9.21 8.61
C ALA A 45 5.36 10.26 7.49
N ASN A 46 5.25 9.86 6.22
CA ASN A 46 5.40 10.76 5.08
C ASN A 46 4.02 11.30 4.65
N ALA A 47 3.74 12.56 4.99
CA ALA A 47 2.47 13.21 4.71
C ALA A 47 2.15 13.27 3.21
N GLU A 48 3.14 13.52 2.34
CA GLU A 48 2.93 13.62 0.89
C GLU A 48 2.44 12.29 0.30
N ILE A 49 3.01 11.19 0.76
CA ILE A 49 2.63 9.84 0.31
C ILE A 49 1.23 9.49 0.83
N LEU A 50 0.94 9.79 2.10
CA LEU A 50 -0.38 9.54 2.68
C LEU A 50 -1.48 10.39 2.03
N ASP A 51 -1.17 11.64 1.64
CA ASP A 51 -2.11 12.51 0.93
C ASP A 51 -2.35 12.01 -0.49
N TYR A 52 -1.30 11.60 -1.20
CA TYR A 52 -1.45 10.95 -2.51
C TYR A 52 -2.32 9.69 -2.42
N ASP A 53 -2.08 8.84 -1.43
CA ASP A 53 -2.86 7.62 -1.19
C ASP A 53 -4.33 7.95 -0.90
N ARG A 54 -4.59 8.97 -0.07
CA ARG A 54 -5.93 9.48 0.23
C ARG A 54 -6.64 10.02 -1.01
N MET A 55 -5.96 10.82 -1.83
CA MET A 55 -6.49 11.31 -3.10
C MET A 55 -6.81 10.16 -4.06
N SER A 56 -6.02 9.09 -4.02
CA SER A 56 -6.27 7.86 -4.78
C SER A 56 -7.30 6.91 -4.14
N ARG A 57 -8.00 7.35 -3.08
CA ARG A 57 -8.99 6.59 -2.30
C ARG A 57 -8.44 5.31 -1.66
N ARG A 58 -7.15 5.30 -1.33
CA ARG A 58 -6.45 4.18 -0.69
C ARG A 58 -5.63 4.64 0.51
N PRO A 59 -6.21 5.36 1.49
CA PRO A 59 -5.47 5.99 2.59
C PRO A 59 -4.77 5.00 3.55
N ARG A 60 -4.94 3.70 3.36
CA ARG A 60 -4.47 2.63 4.24
C ARG A 60 -3.43 1.71 3.62
N ILE A 61 -2.73 2.16 2.56
CA ILE A 61 -1.64 1.37 1.96
C ILE A 61 -0.50 1.15 2.95
N PHE A 62 -0.26 2.10 3.86
CA PHE A 62 0.73 1.97 4.92
C PHE A 62 0.45 0.79 5.87
N GLU A 63 -0.80 0.34 6.01
CA GLU A 63 -1.15 -0.85 6.83
C GLU A 63 -0.77 -2.17 6.13
N ILE A 64 -0.49 -2.13 4.82
CA ILE A 64 -0.14 -3.30 3.99
C ILE A 64 1.37 -3.39 3.76
N TYR A 65 2.10 -2.28 3.93
CA TYR A 65 3.53 -2.18 3.65
C TYR A 65 4.38 -2.63 4.85
#